data_AF-A0A6P8WIW2-F1
#
_entry.id   AF-A0A6P8WIW2-F1
#
_cell.length_a   1.000
_cell.length_b   1.000
_cell.length_c   1.000
_cell.angle_alpha   90.00
_cell.angle_beta   90.00
_cell.angle_gamma   90.00
#
_symmetry.space_group_name_H-M   'P 1'
#
loop_
_entity.id
_entity.type
_entity.pdbx_description
1 polymer ?
#
loop_
_entity_poly.entity_id
_entity_poly.type
_entity_poly.pdbx_seq_one_letter_code
_entity_poly.pdbx_strand_id
1 'polypeptide(L)'
;MHFFARCLCSSLEVKADWALNESFEEMHEQMSGYKRMRREHQATLLKLEEKCKVEMETHKSALDKEYDNLLHNFTRELDRLGAKHQQDLERRSKQTTTAEKKLHKEITLKQEGDRKAYDLNRKKEYKANKERWKRELSMDESTPKRQRDLTLQSQKDNLKQHEAQEEQRMLQAQKQYIELEMRKFKRRRMILLHDLENQLLRDELSKKQHQLEQAHGMLLKHHEKTQELEYRQQKSVHQLREEQINKQHDTELHNQKDYMDRIKKELVRKHALELRQQPKSLKQKELQIRKQFRETCKTQTKQYKRYKAQVLQTTPKEQQKEVIKQLKEEKHRKLTLLGEQYEQSISDMLQSQSYKLDESQVIECQRTNEQLEYELDMLTAYQNKNKKQAQEQRDRERRELENRVSVRRGLLENKMDGELQQFNLERAERLRMKHEKHSKELEAFDNESIALGFSTLSLTEVSRETYPDEEGSLSGSMISLAHSNSSTSFPAGSL
;
A
#
# COMPACT_ATOMS: atom_id res chain seq x y z
N MET A 1 -59.68 -64.49 16.78
CA MET A 1 -58.89 -63.47 17.52
C MET A 1 -57.46 -63.27 17.00
N HIS A 2 -56.83 -64.24 16.30
CA HIS A 2 -55.45 -64.08 15.79
C HIS A 2 -55.27 -63.10 14.62
N PHE A 3 -56.31 -62.79 13.85
CA PHE A 3 -56.20 -61.90 12.67
C PHE A 3 -56.12 -60.41 13.04
N PHE A 4 -56.81 -59.99 14.11
CA PHE A 4 -56.81 -58.59 14.57
C PHE A 4 -55.50 -58.19 15.28
N ALA A 5 -54.87 -59.13 15.99
CA ALA A 5 -53.58 -58.90 16.65
C ALA A 5 -52.44 -58.70 15.64
N ARG A 6 -52.46 -59.42 14.51
CA ARG A 6 -51.48 -59.25 13.42
C ARG A 6 -51.62 -57.90 12.71
N CYS A 7 -52.85 -57.41 12.52
CA CYS A 7 -53.11 -56.13 11.85
C CYS A 7 -52.74 -54.92 12.71
N LEU A 8 -52.92 -54.99 14.04
CA LEU A 8 -52.49 -53.96 14.99
C LEU A 8 -50.97 -53.92 15.18
N CYS A 9 -50.29 -55.08 15.18
CA CYS A 9 -48.83 -55.16 15.24
C CYS A 9 -48.18 -54.58 13.96
N SER A 10 -48.68 -54.96 12.78
CA SER A 10 -48.21 -54.37 11.52
C SER A 10 -48.50 -52.87 11.41
N SER A 11 -49.59 -52.36 11.97
CA SER A 11 -49.89 -50.91 11.91
C SER A 11 -49.04 -50.07 12.86
N LEU A 12 -48.53 -50.66 13.95
CA LEU A 12 -47.57 -50.04 14.87
C LEU A 12 -46.14 -50.12 14.34
N GLU A 13 -45.73 -51.25 13.75
CA GLU A 13 -44.44 -51.39 13.03
C GLU A 13 -44.37 -50.44 11.83
N VAL A 14 -45.41 -50.36 11.00
CA VAL A 14 -45.44 -49.45 9.85
C VAL A 14 -45.39 -47.98 10.26
N LYS A 15 -45.96 -47.60 11.42
CA LYS A 15 -45.87 -46.23 11.94
C LYS A 15 -44.51 -45.90 12.54
N ALA A 16 -43.85 -46.87 13.17
CA ALA A 16 -42.49 -46.71 13.68
C ALA A 16 -41.47 -46.65 12.53
N ASP A 17 -41.64 -47.49 11.50
CA ASP A 17 -40.85 -47.44 10.27
C ASP A 17 -41.09 -46.14 9.50
N TRP A 18 -42.32 -45.63 9.42
CA TRP A 18 -42.60 -44.34 8.79
C TRP A 18 -41.90 -43.18 9.51
N ALA A 19 -41.99 -43.11 10.84
CA ALA A 19 -41.36 -42.04 11.61
C ALA A 19 -39.81 -42.07 11.55
N LEU A 20 -39.22 -43.27 11.50
CA LEU A 20 -37.79 -43.46 11.25
C LEU A 20 -37.39 -43.05 9.84
N ASN A 21 -38.20 -43.37 8.83
CA ASN A 21 -37.93 -43.04 7.44
C ASN A 21 -38.08 -41.54 7.18
N GLU A 22 -39.05 -40.87 7.80
CA GLU A 22 -39.27 -39.42 7.74
C GLU A 22 -38.11 -38.64 8.40
N SER A 23 -37.64 -39.11 9.57
CA SER A 23 -36.45 -38.56 10.23
C SER A 23 -35.17 -38.76 9.41
N PHE A 24 -35.05 -39.89 8.72
CA PHE A 24 -33.91 -40.21 7.85
C PHE A 24 -33.93 -39.37 6.55
N GLU A 25 -35.09 -39.18 5.92
CA GLU A 25 -35.27 -38.33 4.75
C GLU A 25 -34.98 -36.85 5.05
N GLU A 26 -35.44 -36.32 6.18
CA GLU A 26 -35.12 -34.95 6.60
C GLU A 26 -33.62 -34.74 6.86
N MET A 27 -32.96 -35.70 7.52
CA MET A 27 -31.51 -35.64 7.71
C MET A 27 -30.77 -35.67 6.36
N HIS A 28 -31.23 -36.49 5.42
CA HIS A 28 -30.69 -36.55 4.07
C HIS A 28 -30.89 -35.23 3.31
N GLU A 29 -32.05 -34.60 3.44
CA GLU A 29 -32.37 -33.33 2.81
C GLU A 29 -31.52 -32.18 3.38
N GLN A 30 -31.36 -32.11 4.71
CA GLN A 30 -30.44 -31.17 5.36
C GLN A 30 -29.01 -31.35 4.88
N MET A 31 -28.51 -32.60 4.82
CA MET A 31 -27.17 -32.89 4.33
C MET A 31 -26.98 -32.54 2.85
N SER A 32 -28.02 -32.71 2.02
CA SER A 32 -28.04 -32.28 0.62
C SER A 32 -28.01 -30.74 0.50
N GLY A 33 -28.75 -30.04 1.36
CA GLY A 33 -28.74 -28.58 1.48
C GLY A 33 -27.36 -28.02 1.80
N TYR A 34 -26.67 -28.55 2.82
CA TYR A 34 -25.30 -28.14 3.15
C TYR A 34 -24.31 -28.38 2.01
N LYS A 35 -24.44 -29.51 1.29
CA LYS A 35 -23.59 -29.77 0.11
C LYS A 35 -23.80 -28.72 -0.98
N ARG A 36 -25.04 -28.30 -1.22
CA ARG A 36 -25.37 -27.25 -2.20
C ARG A 36 -24.80 -25.91 -1.77
N MET A 37 -25.00 -25.53 -0.51
CA MET A 37 -24.47 -24.28 0.07
C MET A 37 -22.94 -24.21 -0.04
N ARG A 38 -22.22 -25.28 0.32
CA ARG A 38 -20.76 -25.30 0.20
C ARG A 38 -20.27 -25.12 -1.23
N ARG A 39 -20.94 -25.75 -2.21
CA ARG A 39 -20.61 -25.58 -3.64
C ARG A 39 -20.85 -24.14 -4.10
N GLU A 40 -21.95 -23.53 -3.69
CA GLU A 40 -22.25 -22.13 -3.99
C GLU A 40 -21.22 -21.17 -3.36
N HIS A 41 -20.85 -21.40 -2.10
CA HIS A 41 -19.83 -20.63 -1.40
C HIS A 41 -18.46 -20.75 -2.09
N GLN A 42 -18.08 -21.96 -2.51
CA GLN A 42 -16.85 -22.19 -3.26
C GLN A 42 -16.87 -21.51 -4.64
N ALA A 43 -17.98 -21.63 -5.38
CA ALA A 43 -18.11 -21.02 -6.70
C ALA A 43 -18.06 -19.48 -6.64
N THR A 44 -18.70 -18.88 -5.63
CA THR A 44 -18.68 -17.43 -5.42
C THR A 44 -17.29 -16.93 -5.02
N LEU A 45 -16.56 -17.66 -4.17
CA LEU A 45 -15.16 -17.36 -3.84
C LEU A 45 -14.26 -17.41 -5.07
N LEU A 46 -14.31 -18.50 -5.85
CA LEU A 46 -13.50 -18.65 -7.06
C LEU A 46 -13.77 -17.52 -8.07
N LYS A 47 -15.03 -17.13 -8.24
CA LYS A 47 -15.41 -16.02 -9.12
C LYS A 47 -14.83 -14.67 -8.63
N LEU A 48 -14.82 -14.44 -7.32
CA LEU A 48 -14.21 -13.23 -6.74
C LEU A 48 -12.68 -13.24 -6.91
N GLU A 49 -12.04 -14.38 -6.67
CA GLU A 49 -10.59 -14.55 -6.83
C GLU A 49 -10.14 -14.29 -8.28
N GLU A 50 -10.88 -14.83 -9.26
CA GLU A 50 -10.59 -14.56 -10.68
C GLU A 50 -10.80 -13.08 -11.03
N LYS A 51 -11.85 -12.44 -10.49
CA LYS A 51 -12.05 -11.00 -10.67
C LYS A 51 -10.88 -10.19 -10.11
N CYS A 52 -10.40 -10.51 -8.91
CA CYS A 52 -9.24 -9.86 -8.30
C CYS A 52 -7.97 -10.05 -9.16
N LYS A 53 -7.78 -11.25 -9.72
CA LYS A 53 -6.66 -11.54 -10.61
C LYS A 53 -6.69 -10.71 -11.89
N VAL A 54 -7.83 -10.64 -12.57
CA VAL A 54 -8.00 -9.82 -13.79
C VAL A 54 -7.81 -8.33 -13.49
N GLU A 55 -8.34 -7.84 -12.37
CA GLU A 55 -8.15 -6.45 -11.93
C GLU A 55 -6.67 -6.15 -11.68
N MET A 56 -5.94 -7.07 -11.05
CA MET A 56 -4.50 -6.93 -10.79
C MET A 56 -3.68 -6.88 -12.09
N GLU A 57 -3.98 -7.73 -13.07
CA GLU A 57 -3.29 -7.70 -14.37
C GLU A 57 -3.59 -6.42 -15.15
N THR A 58 -4.83 -5.94 -15.10
CA THR A 58 -5.20 -4.65 -15.70
C THR A 58 -4.45 -3.49 -15.05
N HIS A 59 -4.36 -3.50 -13.72
CA HIS A 59 -3.62 -2.50 -12.94
C HIS A 59 -2.14 -2.50 -13.30
N LYS A 60 -1.47 -3.66 -13.31
CA LYS A 60 -0.07 -3.78 -13.73
C LYS A 60 0.17 -3.21 -15.12
N SER A 61 -0.64 -3.62 -16.11
CA SER A 61 -0.53 -3.13 -17.48
C SER A 61 -0.72 -1.61 -17.58
N ALA A 62 -1.58 -1.02 -16.75
CA ALA A 62 -1.76 0.43 -16.70
C ALA A 62 -0.54 1.15 -16.10
N LEU A 63 0.05 0.61 -15.04
CA LEU A 63 1.26 1.15 -14.43
C LEU A 63 2.46 1.06 -15.38
N ASP A 64 2.65 -0.07 -16.05
CA ASP A 64 3.73 -0.27 -17.03
C ASP A 64 3.65 0.78 -18.15
N LYS A 65 2.45 1.00 -18.69
CA LYS A 65 2.21 2.05 -19.72
C LYS A 65 2.48 3.46 -19.19
N GLU A 66 2.10 3.77 -17.96
CA GLU A 66 2.36 5.07 -17.34
C GLU A 66 3.88 5.31 -17.21
N TYR A 67 4.63 4.27 -16.82
CA TYR A 67 6.08 4.31 -16.66
C TYR A 67 6.81 4.42 -18.01
N ASP A 68 6.42 3.63 -19.01
CA ASP A 68 6.98 3.70 -20.37
C ASP A 68 6.79 5.09 -21.00
N ASN A 69 5.60 5.68 -20.80
CA ASN A 69 5.32 7.04 -21.26
C ASN A 69 6.20 8.08 -20.55
N LEU A 70 6.46 7.90 -19.25
CA LEU A 70 7.38 8.78 -18.50
C LEU A 70 8.80 8.68 -19.08
N LEU A 71 9.32 7.48 -19.29
CA LEU A 71 10.65 7.27 -19.85
C LEU A 71 10.78 7.85 -21.26
N HIS A 72 9.76 7.66 -22.11
CA HIS A 72 9.74 8.26 -23.44
C HIS A 72 9.80 9.79 -23.39
N ASN A 73 9.07 10.40 -22.45
CA ASN A 73 9.12 11.85 -22.22
C ASN A 73 10.50 12.30 -21.74
N PHE A 74 11.14 11.55 -20.83
CA PHE A 74 12.48 11.87 -20.36
C PHE A 74 13.53 11.88 -21.46
N THR A 75 13.52 10.85 -22.31
CA THR A 75 14.41 10.78 -23.47
C THR A 75 14.21 11.98 -24.39
N ARG A 76 12.96 12.28 -24.75
CA ARG A 76 12.62 13.40 -25.63
C ARG A 76 13.04 14.75 -25.06
N GLU A 77 12.91 14.96 -23.75
CA GLU A 77 13.34 16.19 -23.09
C GLU A 77 14.86 16.34 -23.04
N LEU A 78 15.60 15.25 -22.79
CA LEU A 78 17.07 15.27 -22.84
C LEU A 78 17.60 15.52 -24.24
N ASP A 79 17.01 14.90 -25.27
CA ASP A 79 17.42 15.13 -26.66
C ASP A 79 17.22 16.59 -27.07
N ARG A 80 16.09 17.19 -26.69
CA ARG A 80 15.83 18.63 -26.92
C ARG A 80 16.83 19.51 -26.20
N LEU A 81 17.17 19.17 -24.95
CA LEU A 81 18.14 19.91 -24.16
C LEU A 81 19.53 19.83 -24.79
N GLY A 82 19.96 18.63 -25.18
CA GLY A 82 21.23 18.41 -25.87
C GLY A 82 21.32 19.16 -27.19
N ALA A 83 20.26 19.16 -28.00
CA ALA A 83 20.20 19.93 -29.24
C ALA A 83 20.34 21.44 -29.00
N LYS A 84 19.68 21.96 -27.96
CA LYS A 84 19.80 23.37 -27.55
C LYS A 84 21.23 23.69 -27.11
N HIS A 85 21.83 22.86 -26.25
CA HIS A 85 23.20 23.04 -25.77
C HIS A 85 24.21 23.04 -26.93
N GLN A 86 24.05 22.14 -27.90
CA GLN A 86 24.87 22.09 -29.11
C GLN A 86 24.74 23.38 -29.94
N GLN A 87 23.51 23.88 -30.12
CA GLN A 87 23.25 25.14 -30.82
C GLN A 87 23.92 26.34 -30.11
N ASP A 88 23.86 26.39 -28.78
CA ASP A 88 24.48 27.46 -27.99
C ASP A 88 26.01 27.47 -28.12
N LEU A 89 26.64 26.29 -28.11
CA LEU A 89 28.09 26.14 -28.34
C LEU A 89 28.49 26.58 -29.75
N GLU A 90 27.76 26.15 -30.78
CA GLU A 90 28.02 26.55 -32.16
C GLU A 90 27.86 28.06 -32.36
N ARG A 91 26.83 28.65 -31.74
CA ARG A 91 26.60 30.10 -31.76
C ARG A 91 27.77 30.83 -31.12
N ARG A 92 28.22 30.39 -29.93
CA ARG A 92 29.34 30.99 -29.20
C ARG A 92 30.65 30.89 -29.98
N SER A 93 30.91 29.74 -30.62
CA SER A 93 32.07 29.53 -31.48
C SER A 93 32.09 30.50 -32.67
N LYS A 94 30.99 30.60 -33.42
CA LYS A 94 30.86 31.53 -34.56
C LYS A 94 31.02 33.00 -34.16
N GLN A 95 30.46 33.39 -33.01
CA GLN A 95 30.62 34.73 -32.44
C GLN A 95 32.09 35.03 -32.13
N THR A 96 32.79 34.09 -31.47
CA THR A 96 34.22 34.23 -31.15
C THR A 96 35.07 34.38 -32.42
N THR A 97 34.89 33.53 -33.43
CA THR A 97 35.64 33.64 -34.70
C THR A 97 35.38 34.95 -35.42
N THR A 98 34.15 35.46 -35.37
CA THR A 98 33.80 36.74 -36.01
C THR A 98 34.44 37.91 -35.27
N ALA A 99 34.38 37.92 -33.94
CA ALA A 99 35.00 38.94 -33.12
C ALA A 99 36.54 38.93 -33.21
N GLU A 100 37.16 37.75 -33.33
CA GLU A 100 38.62 37.62 -33.56
C GLU A 100 39.03 38.32 -34.86
N LYS A 101 38.30 38.06 -35.96
CA LYS A 101 38.57 38.68 -37.27
C LYS A 101 38.37 40.20 -37.24
N LYS A 102 37.37 40.69 -36.50
CA LYS A 102 37.12 42.13 -36.33
C LYS A 102 38.29 42.79 -35.60
N LEU A 103 38.68 42.24 -34.45
CA LEU A 103 39.79 42.77 -33.66
C LEU A 103 41.10 42.82 -34.46
N HIS A 104 41.42 41.75 -35.19
CA HIS A 104 42.62 41.72 -36.03
C HIS A 104 42.61 42.83 -37.10
N LYS A 105 41.46 43.06 -37.74
CA LYS A 105 41.29 44.12 -38.73
C LYS A 105 41.39 45.52 -38.12
N GLU A 106 40.79 45.75 -36.96
CA GLU A 106 40.83 47.03 -36.25
C GLU A 106 42.26 47.43 -35.86
N ILE A 107 43.00 46.49 -35.25
CA ILE A 107 44.42 46.72 -34.90
C ILE A 107 45.26 46.98 -36.14
N THR A 108 45.06 46.19 -37.21
CA THR A 108 45.81 46.35 -38.46
C THR A 108 45.54 47.70 -39.12
N LEU A 109 44.27 48.15 -39.14
CA LEU A 109 43.88 49.44 -39.71
C LEU A 109 44.50 50.61 -38.93
N LYS A 110 44.52 50.52 -37.59
CA LYS A 110 45.17 51.49 -36.71
C LYS A 110 46.68 51.56 -36.98
N GLN A 111 47.35 50.41 -37.05
CA GLN A 111 48.78 50.30 -37.38
C GLN A 111 49.11 50.85 -38.78
N GLU A 112 48.24 50.64 -39.76
CA GLU A 112 48.39 51.22 -41.10
C GLU A 112 48.28 52.75 -41.07
N GLY A 113 47.33 53.29 -40.30
CA GLY A 113 47.19 54.72 -40.05
C GLY A 113 48.45 55.33 -39.41
N ASP A 114 48.94 54.70 -38.34
CA ASP A 114 50.17 55.11 -37.66
C ASP A 114 51.40 55.06 -38.59
N ARG A 115 51.50 54.02 -39.44
CA ARG A 115 52.57 53.91 -40.44
C ARG A 115 52.49 55.03 -41.48
N LYS A 116 51.30 55.37 -41.98
CA LYS A 116 51.12 56.49 -42.91
C LYS A 116 51.51 57.82 -42.27
N ALA A 117 51.16 58.03 -41.00
CA ALA A 117 51.55 59.22 -40.25
C ALA A 117 53.07 59.29 -40.04
N TYR A 118 53.70 58.16 -39.67
CA TYR A 118 55.15 58.02 -39.53
C TYR A 118 55.88 58.31 -40.85
N ASP A 119 55.41 57.77 -41.97
CA ASP A 119 55.97 58.00 -43.31
C ASP A 119 55.90 59.47 -43.72
N LEU A 120 54.79 60.15 -43.41
CA LEU A 120 54.63 61.56 -43.67
C LEU A 120 55.63 62.39 -42.84
N ASN A 121 55.78 62.07 -41.55
CA ASN A 121 56.72 62.73 -40.67
C ASN A 121 58.18 62.50 -41.09
N ARG A 122 58.54 61.25 -41.40
CA ARG A 122 59.86 60.87 -41.93
C ARG A 122 60.23 61.68 -43.17
N LYS A 123 59.34 61.79 -44.15
CA LYS A 123 59.58 62.59 -45.37
C LYS A 123 59.80 64.07 -45.06
N LYS A 124 59.10 64.61 -44.06
CA LYS A 124 59.24 66.01 -43.61
C LYS A 124 60.58 66.23 -42.92
N GLU A 125 60.96 65.35 -42.00
CA GLU A 125 62.23 65.38 -41.27
C GLU A 125 63.44 65.18 -42.19
N TYR A 126 63.36 64.23 -43.13
CA TYR A 126 64.41 64.03 -44.14
C TYR A 126 64.68 65.30 -44.95
N LYS A 127 63.62 66.01 -45.38
CA LYS A 127 63.75 67.31 -46.07
C LYS A 127 64.40 68.35 -45.16
N ALA A 128 63.98 68.47 -43.91
CA ALA A 128 64.54 69.42 -42.95
C ALA A 128 66.03 69.15 -42.65
N ASN A 129 66.40 67.89 -42.39
CA ASN A 129 67.77 67.45 -42.13
C ASN A 129 68.68 67.66 -43.34
N LYS A 130 68.20 67.33 -44.55
CA LYS A 130 68.92 67.57 -45.80
C LYS A 130 69.25 69.06 -46.01
N GLU A 131 68.29 69.96 -45.75
CA GLU A 131 68.52 71.40 -45.87
C GLU A 131 69.43 71.95 -44.75
N ARG A 132 69.36 71.40 -43.54
CA ARG A 132 70.26 71.72 -42.43
C ARG A 132 71.72 71.37 -42.77
N TRP A 133 71.99 70.15 -43.22
CA TRP A 133 73.35 69.72 -43.58
C TRP A 133 73.93 70.51 -44.76
N LYS A 134 73.11 70.85 -45.77
CA LYS A 134 73.54 71.74 -46.85
C LYS A 134 73.98 73.10 -46.33
N ARG A 135 73.23 73.69 -45.37
CA ARG A 135 73.62 74.96 -44.75
C ARG A 135 74.89 74.82 -43.93
N GLU A 136 74.99 73.81 -43.07
CA GLU A 136 76.17 73.57 -42.22
C GLU A 136 77.44 73.34 -43.05
N LEU A 137 77.37 72.51 -44.10
CA LEU A 137 78.50 72.26 -45.00
C LEU A 137 78.81 73.45 -45.93
N SER A 138 77.89 74.41 -46.09
CA SER A 138 78.15 75.64 -46.84
C SER A 138 78.89 76.71 -46.04
N MET A 139 78.86 76.64 -44.70
CA MET A 139 79.52 77.59 -43.79
C MET A 139 81.00 77.25 -43.54
N ASP A 140 81.46 76.07 -43.95
CA ASP A 140 82.85 75.66 -43.87
C ASP A 140 83.56 75.92 -45.20
N GLU A 141 84.24 77.07 -45.27
CA GLU A 141 84.96 77.56 -46.46
C GLU A 141 86.29 76.82 -46.70
N SER A 142 86.80 76.12 -45.69
CA SER A 142 88.11 75.44 -45.70
C SER A 142 88.09 74.05 -46.33
N THR A 143 86.90 73.43 -46.41
CA THR A 143 86.76 72.04 -46.88
C THR A 143 86.52 71.96 -48.40
N PRO A 144 87.35 71.19 -49.17
CA PRO A 144 87.20 71.05 -50.61
C PRO A 144 85.81 70.56 -51.02
N LYS A 145 85.27 71.08 -52.14
CA LYS A 145 83.92 70.76 -52.65
C LYS A 145 83.64 69.25 -52.74
N ARG A 146 84.61 68.49 -53.25
CA ARG A 146 84.53 67.02 -53.37
C ARG A 146 84.37 66.33 -52.01
N GLN A 147 85.01 66.85 -50.97
CA GLN A 147 84.93 66.31 -49.61
C GLN A 147 83.61 66.70 -48.93
N ARG A 148 83.10 67.92 -49.17
CA ARG A 148 81.75 68.33 -48.73
C ARG A 148 80.64 67.48 -49.35
N ASP A 149 80.74 67.17 -50.63
CA ASP A 149 79.77 66.31 -51.33
C ASP A 149 79.80 64.86 -50.79
N LEU A 150 80.99 64.33 -50.50
CA LEU A 150 81.15 63.01 -49.88
C LEU A 150 80.61 62.98 -48.44
N THR A 151 80.85 64.01 -47.63
CA THR A 151 80.30 64.11 -46.27
C THR A 151 78.77 64.24 -46.30
N LEU A 152 78.21 65.05 -47.21
CA LEU A 152 76.77 65.17 -47.38
C LEU A 152 76.13 63.85 -47.83
N GLN A 153 76.82 63.08 -48.68
CA GLN A 153 76.37 61.77 -49.11
C GLN A 153 76.39 60.77 -47.96
N SER A 154 77.49 60.72 -47.20
CA SER A 154 77.61 59.90 -45.98
C SER A 154 76.53 60.23 -44.94
N GLN A 155 76.22 61.51 -44.68
CA GLN A 155 75.16 61.90 -43.75
C GLN A 155 73.76 61.45 -44.22
N LYS A 156 73.48 61.54 -45.53
CA LYS A 156 72.22 61.04 -46.10
C LYS A 156 72.10 59.52 -45.98
N ASP A 157 73.18 58.79 -46.21
CA ASP A 157 73.17 57.32 -46.18
C ASP A 157 73.06 56.81 -44.73
N ASN A 158 73.72 57.45 -43.77
CA ASN A 158 73.56 57.17 -42.34
C ASN A 158 72.12 57.42 -41.86
N LEU A 159 71.50 58.55 -42.23
CA LEU A 159 70.11 58.83 -41.85
C LEU A 159 69.15 57.83 -42.49
N LYS A 160 69.34 57.46 -43.76
CA LYS A 160 68.53 56.41 -44.40
C LYS A 160 68.67 55.07 -43.69
N GLN A 161 69.88 54.69 -43.27
CA GLN A 161 70.10 53.45 -42.53
C GLN A 161 69.42 53.49 -41.15
N HIS A 162 69.52 54.63 -40.45
CA HIS A 162 68.83 54.83 -39.17
C HIS A 162 67.30 54.80 -39.34
N GLU A 163 66.75 55.49 -40.33
CA GLU A 163 65.31 55.47 -40.66
C GLU A 163 64.81 54.07 -41.01
N ALA A 164 65.61 53.29 -41.75
CA ALA A 164 65.29 51.90 -42.09
C ALA A 164 65.32 50.99 -40.86
N GLN A 165 66.26 51.20 -39.94
CA GLN A 165 66.33 50.45 -38.67
C GLN A 165 65.14 50.78 -37.76
N GLU A 166 64.75 52.05 -37.65
CA GLU A 166 63.58 52.48 -36.87
C GLU A 166 62.27 51.98 -37.49
N GLU A 167 62.15 52.00 -38.83
CA GLU A 167 61.00 51.41 -39.53
C GLU A 167 60.91 49.90 -39.25
N GLN A 168 62.04 49.17 -39.28
CA GLN A 168 62.07 47.75 -38.95
C GLN A 168 61.67 47.48 -37.48
N ARG A 169 62.16 48.28 -36.53
CA ARG A 169 61.79 48.19 -35.10
C ARG A 169 60.29 48.45 -34.90
N MET A 170 59.74 49.46 -35.56
CA MET A 170 58.31 49.78 -35.50
C MET A 170 57.45 48.64 -36.07
N LEU A 171 57.82 48.06 -37.21
CA LEU A 171 57.11 46.92 -37.79
C LEU A 171 57.16 45.67 -36.89
N GLN A 172 58.31 45.42 -36.26
CA GLN A 172 58.44 44.35 -35.27
C GLN A 172 57.56 44.60 -34.03
N ALA A 173 57.53 45.82 -33.52
CA ALA A 173 56.69 46.20 -32.39
C ALA A 173 55.18 46.08 -32.73
N GLN A 174 54.77 46.50 -33.93
CA GLN A 174 53.40 46.35 -34.42
C GLN A 174 53.00 44.87 -34.52
N LYS A 175 53.90 44.01 -35.04
CA LYS A 175 53.68 42.56 -35.11
C LYS A 175 53.52 41.94 -33.72
N GLN A 176 54.42 42.25 -32.78
CA GLN A 176 54.34 41.75 -31.41
C GLN A 176 53.06 42.22 -30.70
N TYR A 177 52.65 43.47 -30.94
CA TYR A 177 51.43 44.03 -30.36
C TYR A 177 50.17 43.26 -30.82
N ILE A 178 50.01 43.06 -32.13
CA ILE A 178 48.83 42.36 -32.64
C ILE A 178 48.80 40.90 -32.17
N GLU A 179 49.95 40.22 -32.12
CA GLU A 179 50.05 38.85 -31.61
C GLU A 179 49.68 38.77 -30.12
N LEU A 180 50.16 39.71 -29.29
CA LEU A 180 49.81 39.80 -27.87
C LEU A 180 48.31 40.04 -27.66
N GLU A 181 47.72 40.99 -28.40
CA GLU A 181 46.30 41.30 -28.29
C GLU A 181 45.41 40.16 -28.79
N MET A 182 45.83 39.42 -29.83
CA MET A 182 45.17 38.18 -30.23
C MET A 182 45.22 37.11 -29.13
N ARG A 183 46.38 36.95 -28.46
CA ARG A 183 46.54 35.98 -27.35
C ARG A 183 45.64 36.35 -26.17
N LYS A 184 45.64 37.62 -25.74
CA LYS A 184 44.72 38.13 -24.70
C LYS A 184 43.26 37.86 -25.03
N PHE A 185 42.85 38.15 -26.27
CA PHE A 185 41.48 37.92 -26.73
C PHE A 185 41.10 36.43 -26.68
N LYS A 186 41.95 35.56 -27.24
CA LYS A 186 41.72 34.10 -27.25
C LYS A 186 41.62 33.52 -25.85
N ARG A 187 42.50 33.94 -24.94
CA ARG A 187 42.46 33.54 -23.53
C ARG A 187 41.13 33.90 -22.86
N ARG A 188 40.68 35.16 -23.00
CA ARG A 188 39.39 35.60 -22.45
C ARG A 188 38.21 34.83 -23.04
N ARG A 189 38.22 34.60 -24.35
CA ARG A 189 37.15 33.85 -25.03
C ARG A 189 37.11 32.38 -24.63
N MET A 190 38.27 31.78 -24.35
CA MET A 190 38.35 30.41 -23.83
C MET A 190 37.73 30.29 -22.44
N ILE A 191 38.05 31.20 -21.52
CA ILE A 191 37.42 31.23 -20.17
C ILE A 191 35.90 31.35 -20.29
N LEU A 192 35.43 32.28 -21.13
CA LEU A 192 34.00 32.45 -21.38
C LEU A 192 33.32 31.22 -22.00
N LEU A 193 34.05 30.43 -22.80
CA LEU A 193 33.55 29.17 -23.34
C LEU A 193 33.50 28.12 -22.24
N HIS A 194 34.52 28.02 -21.39
CA HIS A 194 34.55 27.13 -20.22
C HIS A 194 33.37 27.41 -19.27
N ASP A 195 33.06 28.69 -19.01
CA ASP A 195 31.92 29.09 -18.18
C ASP A 195 30.58 28.64 -18.79
N LEU A 196 30.40 28.83 -20.10
CA LEU A 196 29.22 28.35 -20.82
C LEU A 196 29.11 26.83 -20.71
N GLU A 197 30.19 26.10 -20.98
CA GLU A 197 30.18 24.64 -20.88
C GLU A 197 29.88 24.14 -19.46
N ASN A 198 30.36 24.83 -18.42
CA ASN A 198 30.04 24.53 -17.03
C ASN A 198 28.56 24.79 -16.73
N GLN A 199 27.98 25.86 -17.27
CA GLN A 199 26.55 26.15 -17.15
C GLN A 199 25.69 25.08 -17.82
N LEU A 200 26.04 24.69 -19.05
CA LEU A 200 25.31 23.64 -19.80
C LEU A 200 25.40 22.28 -19.08
N LEU A 201 26.58 21.92 -18.54
CA LEU A 201 26.73 20.70 -17.75
C LEU A 201 25.87 20.73 -16.47
N ARG A 202 25.82 21.86 -15.77
CA ARG A 202 24.96 22.01 -14.58
C ARG A 202 23.47 21.90 -14.93
N ASP A 203 23.05 22.47 -16.05
CA ASP A 203 21.69 22.38 -16.57
C ASP A 203 21.31 20.92 -16.93
N GLU A 204 22.17 20.19 -17.65
CA GLU A 204 21.98 18.77 -17.96
C GLU A 204 21.87 17.92 -16.68
N LEU A 205 22.78 18.11 -15.73
CA LEU A 205 22.78 17.39 -14.45
C LEU A 205 21.54 17.73 -13.62
N SER A 206 21.11 19.00 -13.60
CA SER A 206 19.88 19.41 -12.92
C SER A 206 18.65 18.77 -13.55
N LYS A 207 18.61 18.67 -14.88
CA LYS A 207 17.50 18.02 -15.58
C LYS A 207 17.43 16.52 -15.27
N LYS A 208 18.58 15.84 -15.24
CA LYS A 208 18.66 14.41 -14.87
C LYS A 208 18.28 14.16 -13.41
N GLN A 209 18.70 15.01 -12.49
CA GLN A 209 18.28 14.96 -11.09
C GLN A 209 16.75 15.04 -10.98
N HIS A 210 16.15 15.99 -11.68
CA HIS A 210 14.69 16.16 -11.66
C HIS A 210 13.95 14.95 -12.27
N GLN A 211 14.49 14.36 -13.34
CA GLN A 211 13.93 13.13 -13.92
C GLN A 211 14.02 11.94 -12.96
N LEU A 212 15.15 11.81 -12.23
CA LEU A 212 15.31 10.79 -11.20
C LEU A 212 14.27 10.96 -10.08
N GLU A 213 14.10 12.18 -9.56
CA GLU A 213 13.10 12.50 -8.54
C GLU A 213 11.67 12.23 -9.02
N GLN A 214 11.35 12.57 -10.28
CA GLN A 214 10.06 12.27 -10.87
C GLN A 214 9.82 10.75 -11.03
N ALA A 215 10.84 9.99 -11.46
CA ALA A 215 10.76 8.53 -11.54
C ALA A 215 10.51 7.92 -10.16
N HIS A 216 11.27 8.37 -9.15
CA HIS A 216 11.10 7.93 -7.77
C HIS A 216 9.67 8.23 -7.27
N GLY A 217 9.22 9.47 -7.43
CA GLY A 217 7.85 9.87 -7.07
C GLY A 217 6.76 9.07 -7.78
N MET A 218 6.95 8.70 -9.06
CA MET A 218 6.02 7.84 -9.79
C MET A 218 5.98 6.42 -9.21
N LEU A 219 7.15 5.82 -8.95
CA LEU A 219 7.23 4.46 -8.38
C LEU A 219 6.62 4.37 -6.98
N LEU A 220 6.76 5.40 -6.14
CA LEU A 220 6.09 5.46 -4.83
C LEU A 220 4.56 5.51 -4.99
N LYS A 221 4.05 6.33 -5.90
CA LYS A 221 2.61 6.38 -6.23
C LYS A 221 2.10 5.06 -6.80
N HIS A 222 2.88 4.40 -7.65
CA HIS A 222 2.56 3.07 -8.20
C HIS A 222 2.47 2.02 -7.10
N HIS A 223 3.41 2.06 -6.15
CA HIS A 223 3.38 1.21 -4.97
C HIS A 223 2.10 1.45 -4.14
N GLU A 224 1.77 2.71 -3.85
CA GLU A 224 0.57 3.08 -3.07
C GLU A 224 -0.73 2.59 -3.75
N LYS A 225 -0.91 2.85 -5.05
CA LYS A 225 -2.08 2.35 -5.80
C LYS A 225 -2.17 0.81 -5.75
N THR A 226 -1.02 0.12 -5.83
CA THR A 226 -0.97 -1.35 -5.77
C THR A 226 -1.32 -1.87 -4.37
N GLN A 227 -0.79 -1.23 -3.33
CA GLN A 227 -1.13 -1.53 -1.93
C GLN A 227 -2.63 -1.36 -1.67
N GLU A 228 -3.22 -0.25 -2.10
CA GLU A 228 -4.66 0.01 -1.95
C GLU A 228 -5.52 -1.06 -2.63
N LEU A 229 -5.13 -1.47 -3.85
CA LEU A 229 -5.76 -2.55 -4.59
C LEU A 229 -5.67 -3.88 -3.83
N GLU A 230 -4.48 -4.28 -3.37
CA GLU A 230 -4.26 -5.51 -2.61
C GLU A 230 -5.11 -5.53 -1.32
N TYR A 231 -5.14 -4.43 -0.56
CA TYR A 231 -5.95 -4.31 0.66
C TYR A 231 -7.45 -4.39 0.39
N ARG A 232 -7.92 -3.72 -0.67
CA ARG A 232 -9.34 -3.77 -1.06
C ARG A 232 -9.75 -5.17 -1.50
N GLN A 233 -8.90 -5.87 -2.25
CA GLN A 233 -9.13 -7.25 -2.66
C GLN A 233 -9.19 -8.20 -1.47
N GLN A 234 -8.20 -8.12 -0.55
CA GLN A 234 -8.19 -8.91 0.67
C GLN A 234 -9.45 -8.67 1.52
N LYS A 235 -9.83 -7.39 1.71
CA LYS A 235 -11.04 -7.01 2.44
C LYS A 235 -12.30 -7.62 1.82
N SER A 236 -12.40 -7.60 0.48
CA SER A 236 -13.55 -8.17 -0.24
C SER A 236 -13.64 -9.68 -0.05
N VAL A 237 -12.50 -10.40 -0.10
CA VAL A 237 -12.44 -11.85 0.14
C VAL A 237 -12.79 -12.18 1.59
N HIS A 238 -12.25 -11.44 2.55
CA HIS A 238 -12.55 -11.61 3.98
C HIS A 238 -14.02 -11.36 4.30
N GLN A 239 -14.62 -10.33 3.69
CA GLN A 239 -16.05 -10.04 3.84
C GLN A 239 -16.92 -11.16 3.28
N LEU A 240 -16.63 -11.66 2.08
CA LEU A 240 -17.38 -12.78 1.50
C LEU A 240 -17.28 -14.05 2.35
N ARG A 241 -16.09 -14.38 2.88
CA ARG A 241 -15.91 -15.53 3.78
C ARG A 241 -16.71 -15.36 5.09
N GLU A 242 -16.76 -14.16 5.65
CA GLU A 242 -17.55 -13.87 6.85
C GLU A 242 -19.06 -13.97 6.60
N GLU A 243 -19.54 -13.40 5.49
CA GLU A 243 -20.95 -13.53 5.07
C GLU A 243 -21.35 -15.01 4.89
N GLN A 244 -20.46 -15.81 4.30
CA GLN A 244 -20.66 -17.25 4.13
C GLN A 244 -20.74 -18.01 5.46
N ILE A 245 -19.86 -17.71 6.42
CA ILE A 245 -19.90 -18.30 7.76
C ILE A 245 -21.20 -17.91 8.49
N ASN A 246 -21.59 -16.63 8.42
CA ASN A 246 -22.82 -16.15 9.04
C ASN A 246 -24.06 -16.84 8.43
N LYS A 247 -24.15 -16.92 7.10
CA LYS A 247 -25.24 -17.64 6.41
C LYS A 247 -25.31 -19.11 6.80
N GLN A 248 -24.16 -19.77 6.95
CA GLN A 248 -24.10 -21.15 7.42
C GLN A 248 -24.62 -21.26 8.86
N HIS A 249 -24.15 -20.40 9.77
CA HIS A 249 -24.57 -20.41 11.17
C HIS A 249 -26.06 -20.11 11.34
N ASP A 250 -26.61 -19.18 10.57
CA ASP A 250 -28.04 -18.87 10.58
C ASP A 250 -28.88 -20.08 10.14
N THR A 251 -28.40 -20.81 9.12
CA THR A 251 -29.05 -22.04 8.65
C THR A 251 -29.00 -23.15 9.71
N GLU A 252 -27.86 -23.34 10.37
CA GLU A 252 -27.69 -24.31 11.46
C GLU A 252 -28.62 -23.99 12.64
N LEU A 253 -28.70 -22.72 13.06
CA LEU A 253 -29.58 -22.28 14.14
C LEU A 253 -31.05 -22.42 13.78
N HIS A 254 -31.43 -22.13 12.53
CA HIS A 254 -32.79 -22.34 12.06
C HIS A 254 -33.17 -23.82 12.11
N ASN A 255 -32.30 -24.70 11.59
CA ASN A 255 -32.50 -26.16 11.64
C ASN A 255 -32.61 -26.68 13.08
N GLN A 256 -31.79 -26.18 14.01
CA GLN A 256 -31.85 -26.56 15.42
C GLN A 256 -33.18 -26.14 16.06
N LYS A 257 -33.68 -24.93 15.76
CA LYS A 257 -34.99 -24.46 16.26
C LYS A 257 -36.13 -25.34 15.76
N ASP A 258 -36.14 -25.66 14.46
CA ASP A 258 -37.18 -26.52 13.88
C ASP A 258 -37.16 -27.92 14.50
N TYR A 259 -35.96 -28.49 14.72
CA TYR A 259 -35.78 -29.75 15.43
C TYR A 259 -36.32 -29.69 16.87
N MET A 260 -35.95 -28.67 17.65
CA MET A 260 -36.45 -28.49 19.02
C MET A 260 -37.98 -28.40 19.07
N ASP A 261 -38.59 -27.65 18.16
CA ASP A 261 -40.04 -27.49 18.07
C ASP A 261 -40.74 -28.82 17.71
N ARG A 262 -40.15 -29.63 16.85
CA ARG A 262 -40.66 -30.97 16.52
C ARG A 262 -40.65 -31.89 17.74
N ILE A 263 -39.51 -32.00 18.43
CA ILE A 263 -39.37 -32.85 19.62
C ILE A 263 -40.36 -32.41 20.72
N LYS A 264 -40.52 -31.10 20.95
CA LYS A 264 -41.51 -30.59 21.90
C LYS A 264 -42.95 -30.97 21.50
N LYS A 265 -43.30 -30.86 20.22
CA LYS A 265 -44.64 -31.26 19.72
C LYS A 265 -44.88 -32.76 19.85
N GLU A 266 -43.86 -33.59 19.58
CA GLU A 266 -43.95 -35.05 19.74
C GLU A 266 -44.15 -35.44 21.20
N LEU A 267 -43.44 -34.78 22.12
CA LEU A 267 -43.60 -35.00 23.56
C LEU A 267 -45.03 -34.65 24.02
N VAL A 268 -45.56 -33.50 23.60
CA VAL A 268 -46.95 -33.11 23.90
C VAL A 268 -47.95 -34.12 23.35
N ARG A 269 -47.73 -34.65 22.12
CA ARG A 269 -48.58 -35.70 21.54
C ARG A 269 -48.52 -36.99 22.34
N LYS A 270 -47.34 -37.38 22.83
CA LYS A 270 -47.15 -38.55 23.69
C LYS A 270 -47.92 -38.40 25.00
N HIS A 271 -47.76 -37.28 25.71
CA HIS A 271 -48.45 -37.01 26.96
C HIS A 271 -49.97 -36.98 26.79
N ALA A 272 -50.46 -36.37 25.71
CA ALA A 272 -51.89 -36.38 25.37
C ALA A 272 -52.44 -37.80 25.11
N LEU A 273 -51.64 -38.68 24.50
CA LEU A 273 -52.03 -40.07 24.28
C LEU A 273 -52.10 -40.86 25.60
N GLU A 274 -51.14 -40.67 26.50
CA GLU A 274 -51.13 -41.29 27.83
C GLU A 274 -52.36 -40.89 28.66
N LEU A 275 -52.69 -39.59 28.69
CA LEU A 275 -53.89 -39.08 29.35
C LEU A 275 -55.18 -39.69 28.77
N ARG A 276 -55.24 -39.90 27.44
CA ARG A 276 -56.39 -40.59 26.80
C ARG A 276 -56.48 -42.07 27.17
N GLN A 277 -55.35 -42.73 27.44
CA GLN A 277 -55.32 -44.15 27.79
C GLN A 277 -55.54 -44.40 29.30
N GLN A 278 -55.21 -43.42 30.14
CA GLN A 278 -55.24 -43.53 31.60
C GLN A 278 -56.61 -43.96 32.16
N PRO A 279 -57.77 -43.40 31.76
CA PRO A 279 -59.08 -43.82 32.30
C PRO A 279 -59.38 -45.30 32.05
N LYS A 280 -58.93 -45.86 30.93
CA LYS A 280 -59.14 -47.28 30.59
C LYS A 280 -58.34 -48.18 31.54
N SER A 281 -57.09 -47.83 31.81
CA SER A 281 -56.21 -48.55 32.73
C SER A 281 -56.72 -48.48 34.18
N LEU A 282 -57.14 -47.28 34.62
CA LEU A 282 -57.69 -47.06 35.97
C LEU A 282 -58.98 -47.85 36.20
N LYS A 283 -59.89 -47.85 35.24
CA LYS A 283 -61.15 -48.63 35.31
C LYS A 283 -60.89 -50.13 35.45
N GLN A 284 -59.84 -50.65 34.81
CA GLN A 284 -59.46 -52.06 34.94
C GLN A 284 -58.94 -52.39 36.35
N LYS A 285 -58.11 -51.52 36.93
CA LYS A 285 -57.62 -51.65 38.32
C LYS A 285 -58.76 -51.53 39.33
N GLU A 286 -59.65 -50.55 39.16
CA GLU A 286 -60.85 -50.38 39.98
C GLU A 286 -61.70 -51.66 39.98
N LEU A 287 -61.94 -52.27 38.81
CA LEU A 287 -62.71 -53.52 38.70
C LEU A 287 -62.06 -54.68 39.46
N GLN A 288 -60.73 -54.76 39.49
CA GLN A 288 -60.00 -55.77 40.27
C GLN A 288 -60.20 -55.58 41.77
N ILE A 289 -60.10 -54.34 42.27
CA ILE A 289 -60.35 -54.01 43.68
C ILE A 289 -61.81 -54.32 44.05
N ARG A 290 -62.77 -53.95 43.21
CA ARG A 290 -64.19 -54.30 43.39
C ARG A 290 -64.42 -55.82 43.40
N LYS A 291 -63.68 -56.58 42.58
CA LYS A 291 -63.76 -58.06 42.59
C LYS A 291 -63.22 -58.62 43.90
N GLN A 292 -62.08 -58.13 44.38
CA GLN A 292 -61.53 -58.51 45.68
C GLN A 292 -62.52 -58.21 46.81
N PHE A 293 -63.11 -57.02 46.83
CA PHE A 293 -64.16 -56.64 47.78
C PHE A 293 -65.31 -57.65 47.82
N ARG A 294 -65.83 -58.05 46.64
CA ARG A 294 -66.92 -59.05 46.54
C ARG A 294 -66.52 -60.39 47.15
N GLU A 295 -65.31 -60.87 46.90
CA GLU A 295 -64.83 -62.14 47.46
C GLU A 295 -64.59 -62.04 48.98
N THR A 296 -64.08 -60.91 49.48
CA THR A 296 -63.94 -60.64 50.91
C THR A 296 -65.30 -60.60 51.60
N CYS A 297 -66.30 -59.93 51.01
CA CYS A 297 -67.69 -59.89 51.51
C CYS A 297 -68.33 -61.28 51.56
N LYS A 298 -68.13 -62.11 50.52
CA LYS A 298 -68.62 -63.51 50.50
C LYS A 298 -67.99 -64.32 51.64
N THR A 299 -66.69 -64.16 51.85
CA THR A 299 -65.94 -64.84 52.92
C THR A 299 -66.43 -64.40 54.29
N GLN A 300 -66.56 -63.09 54.53
CA GLN A 300 -67.06 -62.53 55.78
C GLN A 300 -68.51 -62.96 56.06
N THR A 301 -69.34 -63.07 55.02
CA THR A 301 -70.72 -63.59 55.13
C THR A 301 -70.76 -65.07 55.50
N LYS A 302 -69.87 -65.91 54.95
CA LYS A 302 -69.75 -67.33 55.33
C LYS A 302 -69.25 -67.48 56.77
N GLN A 303 -68.24 -66.71 57.16
CA GLN A 303 -67.72 -66.67 58.53
C GLN A 303 -68.80 -66.24 59.52
N TYR A 304 -69.57 -65.20 59.21
CA TYR A 304 -70.72 -64.78 60.01
C TYR A 304 -71.75 -65.90 60.19
N LYS A 305 -72.11 -66.63 59.12
CA LYS A 305 -73.07 -67.75 59.23
C LYS A 305 -72.56 -68.85 60.17
N ARG A 306 -71.27 -69.20 60.07
CA ARG A 306 -70.63 -70.19 60.96
C ARG A 306 -70.59 -69.70 62.42
N TYR A 307 -70.12 -68.47 62.63
CA TYR A 307 -70.02 -67.86 63.96
C TYR A 307 -71.39 -67.73 64.62
N LYS A 308 -72.40 -67.27 63.88
CA LYS A 308 -73.79 -67.20 64.35
C LYS A 308 -74.31 -68.57 64.79
N ALA A 309 -74.06 -69.62 64.01
CA ALA A 309 -74.49 -70.97 64.37
C ALA A 309 -73.83 -71.46 65.66
N GLN A 310 -72.52 -71.23 65.81
CA GLN A 310 -71.77 -71.59 67.02
C GLN A 310 -72.26 -70.85 68.26
N VAL A 311 -72.45 -69.53 68.18
CA VAL A 311 -72.94 -68.71 69.32
C VAL A 311 -74.35 -69.12 69.73
N LEU A 312 -75.22 -69.45 68.77
CA LEU A 312 -76.59 -69.90 69.07
C LEU A 312 -76.67 -71.27 69.76
N GLN A 313 -75.69 -72.16 69.54
CA GLN A 313 -75.64 -73.47 70.21
C GLN A 313 -75.35 -73.35 71.71
N THR A 314 -74.71 -72.27 72.16
CA THR A 314 -74.33 -72.04 73.56
C THR A 314 -75.18 -70.97 74.27
N THR A 315 -76.16 -70.37 73.58
CA THR A 315 -77.00 -69.28 74.11
C THR A 315 -78.38 -69.79 74.57
N PRO A 316 -78.82 -69.50 75.81
CA PRO A 316 -80.16 -69.85 76.31
C PRO A 316 -81.30 -69.25 75.47
N LYS A 317 -82.42 -69.97 75.31
CA LYS A 317 -83.51 -69.63 74.37
C LYS A 317 -84.12 -68.25 74.62
N GLU A 318 -84.15 -67.78 75.87
CA GLU A 318 -84.70 -66.46 76.25
C GLU A 318 -83.86 -65.29 75.70
N GLN A 319 -82.56 -65.51 75.46
CA GLN A 319 -81.60 -64.48 75.04
C GLN A 319 -81.26 -64.52 73.54
N GLN A 320 -81.60 -65.62 72.84
CA GLN A 320 -81.23 -65.82 71.44
C GLN A 320 -81.73 -64.71 70.50
N LYS A 321 -82.90 -64.12 70.77
CA LYS A 321 -83.46 -63.04 69.92
C LYS A 321 -82.58 -61.78 69.93
N GLU A 322 -82.10 -61.38 71.10
CA GLU A 322 -81.25 -60.19 71.27
C GLU A 322 -79.84 -60.45 70.70
N VAL A 323 -79.28 -61.64 70.97
CA VAL A 323 -77.97 -62.04 70.41
C VAL A 323 -78.00 -62.10 68.87
N ILE A 324 -79.09 -62.58 68.25
CA ILE A 324 -79.24 -62.55 66.78
C ILE A 324 -79.27 -61.12 66.25
N LYS A 325 -79.94 -60.20 66.94
CA LYS A 325 -80.02 -58.79 66.56
C LYS A 325 -78.63 -58.15 66.61
N GLN A 326 -77.91 -58.30 67.72
CA GLN A 326 -76.54 -57.81 67.89
C GLN A 326 -75.58 -58.40 66.85
N LEU A 327 -75.65 -59.71 66.59
CA LEU A 327 -74.85 -60.36 65.55
C LEU A 327 -75.14 -59.80 64.14
N LYS A 328 -76.42 -59.50 63.83
CA LYS A 328 -76.80 -58.88 62.55
C LYS A 328 -76.27 -57.44 62.43
N GLU A 329 -76.40 -56.65 63.49
CA GLU A 329 -75.86 -55.28 63.56
C GLU A 329 -74.34 -55.29 63.40
N GLU A 330 -73.63 -56.18 64.10
CA GLU A 330 -72.18 -56.32 64.01
C GLU A 330 -71.73 -56.77 62.61
N LYS A 331 -72.47 -57.67 61.96
CA LYS A 331 -72.23 -58.05 60.56
C LYS A 331 -72.40 -56.86 59.62
N HIS A 332 -73.46 -56.06 59.82
CA HIS A 332 -73.73 -54.89 58.97
C HIS A 332 -72.65 -53.82 59.16
N ARG A 333 -72.24 -53.54 60.41
CA ARG A 333 -71.14 -52.64 60.74
C ARG A 333 -69.83 -53.10 60.09
N LYS A 334 -69.48 -54.39 60.21
CA LYS A 334 -68.27 -54.97 59.59
C LYS A 334 -68.28 -54.91 58.07
N LEU A 335 -69.42 -55.12 57.42
CA LEU A 335 -69.54 -54.99 55.96
C LEU A 335 -69.49 -53.54 55.50
N THR A 336 -70.02 -52.60 56.30
CA THR A 336 -69.99 -51.16 56.01
C THR A 336 -68.56 -50.62 56.10
N LEU A 337 -67.85 -50.93 57.19
CA LEU A 337 -66.43 -50.60 57.37
C LEU A 337 -65.57 -51.20 56.25
N LEU A 338 -65.84 -52.44 55.86
CA LEU A 338 -65.16 -53.06 54.72
C LEU A 338 -65.44 -52.29 53.41
N GLY A 339 -66.70 -51.87 53.18
CA GLY A 339 -67.07 -51.05 52.04
C GLY A 339 -66.31 -49.73 52.00
N GLU A 340 -66.28 -48.99 53.11
CA GLU A 340 -65.56 -47.73 53.25
C GLU A 340 -64.05 -47.90 53.01
N GLN A 341 -63.43 -48.95 53.54
CA GLN A 341 -62.01 -49.25 53.32
C GLN A 341 -61.69 -49.51 51.83
N TYR A 342 -62.55 -50.25 51.13
CA TYR A 342 -62.35 -50.53 49.71
C TYR A 342 -62.65 -49.32 48.82
N GLU A 343 -63.65 -48.49 49.14
CA GLU A 343 -63.90 -47.22 48.45
C GLU A 343 -62.73 -46.23 48.67
N GLN A 344 -62.21 -46.13 49.90
CA GLN A 344 -61.00 -45.36 50.18
C GLN A 344 -59.80 -45.90 49.40
N SER A 345 -59.60 -47.22 49.36
CA SER A 345 -58.52 -47.85 48.58
C SER A 345 -58.64 -47.58 47.07
N ILE A 346 -59.85 -47.53 46.53
CA ILE A 346 -60.10 -47.13 45.14
C ILE A 346 -59.73 -45.65 44.94
N SER A 347 -60.19 -44.75 45.82
CA SER A 347 -59.90 -43.31 45.76
C SER A 347 -58.39 -43.04 45.83
N ASP A 348 -57.71 -43.63 46.80
CA ASP A 348 -56.26 -43.50 46.99
C ASP A 348 -55.49 -44.01 45.77
N MET A 349 -55.93 -45.13 45.19
CA MET A 349 -55.33 -45.69 43.98
C MET A 349 -55.52 -44.75 42.78
N LEU A 350 -56.72 -44.20 42.56
CA LEU A 350 -57.00 -43.27 41.46
C LEU A 350 -56.17 -41.99 41.60
N GLN A 351 -56.14 -41.40 42.80
CA GLN A 351 -55.38 -40.18 43.07
C GLN A 351 -53.87 -40.42 42.93
N SER A 352 -53.35 -41.50 43.51
CA SER A 352 -51.94 -41.85 43.42
C SER A 352 -51.49 -42.10 41.98
N GLN A 353 -52.30 -42.79 41.18
CA GLN A 353 -51.98 -43.05 39.78
C GLN A 353 -52.08 -41.80 38.90
N SER A 354 -53.01 -40.88 39.23
CA SER A 354 -53.12 -39.60 38.52
C SER A 354 -51.92 -38.72 38.81
N TYR A 355 -51.57 -38.55 40.09
CA TYR A 355 -50.38 -37.80 40.52
C TYR A 355 -49.09 -38.35 39.91
N LYS A 356 -48.90 -39.68 39.92
CA LYS A 356 -47.71 -40.31 39.32
C LYS A 356 -47.59 -40.06 37.83
N LEU A 357 -48.70 -40.02 37.09
CA LEU A 357 -48.65 -39.71 35.67
C LEU A 357 -48.25 -38.26 35.45
N ASP A 358 -48.90 -37.32 36.16
CA ASP A 358 -48.60 -35.90 36.06
C ASP A 358 -47.13 -35.61 36.42
N GLU A 359 -46.65 -36.16 37.53
CA GLU A 359 -45.26 -36.04 37.98
C GLU A 359 -44.28 -36.61 36.94
N SER A 360 -44.57 -37.79 36.39
CA SER A 360 -43.74 -38.39 35.33
C SER A 360 -43.70 -37.53 34.06
N GLN A 361 -44.81 -36.92 33.65
CA GLN A 361 -44.88 -36.07 32.46
C GLN A 361 -44.11 -34.75 32.66
N VAL A 362 -44.20 -34.16 33.85
CA VAL A 362 -43.42 -32.96 34.21
C VAL A 362 -41.93 -33.25 34.18
N ILE A 363 -41.48 -34.35 34.79
CA ILE A 363 -40.07 -34.76 34.80
C ILE A 363 -39.57 -35.02 33.38
N GLU A 364 -40.37 -35.70 32.54
CA GLU A 364 -40.00 -35.95 31.14
C GLU A 364 -39.88 -34.63 30.35
N CYS A 365 -40.81 -33.69 30.55
CA CYS A 365 -40.75 -32.37 29.92
C CYS A 365 -39.52 -31.57 30.33
N GLN A 366 -39.18 -31.55 31.62
CA GLN A 366 -37.96 -30.91 32.13
C GLN A 366 -36.73 -31.52 31.49
N ARG A 367 -36.61 -32.86 31.52
CA ARG A 367 -35.46 -33.57 30.96
C ARG A 367 -35.30 -33.34 29.46
N THR A 368 -36.39 -33.37 28.69
CA THR A 368 -36.34 -33.08 27.25
C THR A 368 -35.93 -31.64 26.98
N ASN A 369 -36.44 -30.67 27.74
CA ASN A 369 -36.04 -29.27 27.58
C ASN A 369 -34.55 -29.06 27.91
N GLU A 370 -34.07 -29.60 29.03
CA GLU A 370 -32.65 -29.55 29.42
C GLU A 370 -31.74 -30.17 28.34
N GLN A 371 -32.15 -31.30 27.77
CA GLN A 371 -31.40 -31.93 26.68
C GLN A 371 -31.36 -31.05 25.42
N LEU A 372 -32.50 -30.49 25.00
CA LEU A 372 -32.57 -29.62 23.82
C LEU A 372 -31.78 -28.32 24.00
N GLU A 373 -31.80 -27.73 25.20
CA GLU A 373 -31.01 -26.56 25.56
C GLU A 373 -29.51 -26.88 25.53
N TYR A 374 -29.10 -28.02 26.11
CA TYR A 374 -27.72 -28.48 26.05
C TYR A 374 -27.21 -28.67 24.61
N GLU A 375 -28.03 -29.25 23.73
CA GLU A 375 -27.70 -29.41 22.30
C GLU A 375 -27.55 -28.05 21.59
N LEU A 376 -28.41 -27.07 21.89
CA LEU A 376 -28.33 -25.71 21.35
C LEU A 376 -27.08 -24.97 21.85
N ASP A 377 -26.72 -25.12 23.13
CA ASP A 377 -25.53 -24.54 23.72
C ASP A 377 -24.26 -25.11 23.09
N MET A 378 -24.23 -26.43 22.85
CA MET A 378 -23.13 -27.08 22.15
C MET A 378 -22.95 -26.56 20.72
N LEU A 379 -24.05 -26.38 19.98
CA LEU A 379 -24.02 -25.78 18.65
C LEU A 379 -23.50 -24.33 18.69
N THR A 380 -24.00 -23.53 19.64
CA THR A 380 -23.59 -22.13 19.82
C THR A 380 -22.10 -22.03 20.15
N ALA A 381 -21.60 -22.91 21.04
CA ALA A 381 -20.18 -22.99 21.38
C ALA A 381 -19.32 -23.38 20.16
N TYR A 382 -19.79 -24.33 19.34
CA TYR A 382 -19.13 -24.71 18.09
C TYR A 382 -19.04 -23.53 17.11
N GLN A 383 -20.15 -22.81 16.89
CA GLN A 383 -20.19 -21.63 16.02
C GLN A 383 -19.26 -20.51 16.51
N ASN A 384 -19.24 -20.25 17.82
CA ASN A 384 -18.35 -19.25 18.41
C ASN A 384 -16.88 -19.62 18.23
N LYS A 385 -16.54 -20.91 18.41
CA LYS A 385 -15.19 -21.42 18.15
C LYS A 385 -14.79 -21.25 16.68
N ASN A 386 -15.69 -21.59 15.75
CA ASN A 386 -15.47 -21.43 14.31
C ASN A 386 -15.25 -19.94 13.94
N LYS A 387 -16.13 -19.04 14.41
CA LYS A 387 -15.99 -17.57 14.23
C LYS A 387 -14.64 -17.07 14.74
N LYS A 388 -14.21 -17.49 15.94
CA LYS A 388 -12.91 -17.12 16.51
C LYS A 388 -11.75 -17.60 15.64
N GLN A 389 -11.76 -18.86 15.20
CA GLN A 389 -10.72 -19.40 14.32
C GLN A 389 -10.66 -18.68 12.97
N ALA A 390 -11.82 -18.35 12.38
CA ALA A 390 -11.90 -17.58 11.16
C ALA A 390 -11.35 -16.15 11.35
N GLN A 391 -11.66 -15.49 12.48
CA GLN A 391 -11.10 -14.19 12.83
C GLN A 391 -9.57 -14.24 12.96
N GLU A 392 -9.04 -15.21 13.71
CA GLU A 392 -7.59 -15.39 13.87
C GLU A 392 -6.90 -15.62 12.52
N GLN A 393 -7.53 -16.38 11.61
CA GLN A 393 -7.02 -16.57 10.24
C GLN A 393 -7.01 -15.26 9.45
N ARG A 394 -8.10 -14.47 9.50
CA ARG A 394 -8.16 -13.15 8.85
C ARG A 394 -7.07 -12.20 9.37
N ASP A 395 -6.85 -12.18 10.67
CA ASP A 395 -5.85 -11.32 11.30
C ASP A 395 -4.41 -11.77 10.99
N ARG A 396 -4.18 -13.08 10.78
CA ARG A 396 -2.89 -13.57 10.26
C ARG A 396 -2.67 -13.13 8.82
N GLU A 397 -3.64 -13.38 7.94
CA GLU A 397 -3.55 -13.02 6.52
C GLU A 397 -3.38 -11.50 6.32
N ARG A 398 -4.03 -10.68 7.15
CA ARG A 398 -3.87 -9.22 7.13
C ARG A 398 -2.43 -8.82 7.46
N ARG A 399 -1.89 -9.33 8.57
CA ARG A 399 -0.50 -9.05 8.99
C ARG A 399 0.52 -9.53 7.96
N GLU A 400 0.30 -10.68 7.34
CA GLU A 400 1.16 -11.19 6.27
C GLU A 400 1.16 -10.25 5.05
N LEU A 401 0.00 -9.72 4.66
CA LEU A 401 -0.09 -8.75 3.57
C LEU A 401 0.57 -7.41 3.93
N GLU A 402 0.31 -6.89 5.14
CA GLU A 402 0.95 -5.69 5.67
C GLU A 402 2.48 -5.82 5.67
N ASN A 403 3.01 -6.95 6.14
CA ASN A 403 4.44 -7.23 6.12
C ASN A 403 4.99 -7.29 4.70
N ARG A 404 4.30 -7.97 3.77
CA ARG A 404 4.72 -8.04 2.36
C ARG A 404 4.75 -6.66 1.69
N VAL A 405 3.77 -5.82 1.98
CA VAL A 405 3.71 -4.43 1.48
C VAL A 405 4.85 -3.61 2.08
N SER A 406 5.04 -3.69 3.40
CA SER A 406 6.09 -2.97 4.11
C SER A 406 7.50 -3.33 3.62
N VAL A 407 7.80 -4.63 3.48
CA VAL A 407 9.07 -5.11 2.92
C VAL A 407 9.26 -4.60 1.49
N ARG A 408 8.22 -4.65 0.66
CA ARG A 408 8.28 -4.13 -0.71
C ARG A 408 8.54 -2.63 -0.75
N ARG A 409 7.95 -1.86 0.16
CA ARG A 409 8.18 -0.41 0.31
C ARG A 409 9.63 -0.13 0.71
N GLY A 410 10.13 -0.81 1.75
CA GLY A 410 11.51 -0.63 2.21
C GLY A 410 12.54 -1.01 1.15
N LEU A 411 12.32 -2.09 0.38
CA LEU A 411 13.20 -2.45 -0.74
C LEU A 411 13.18 -1.40 -1.85
N LEU A 412 12.01 -0.82 -2.13
CA LEU A 412 11.87 0.24 -3.11
C LEU A 412 12.63 1.51 -2.69
N GLU A 413 12.44 1.95 -1.44
CA GLU A 413 13.13 3.12 -0.88
C GLU A 413 14.65 2.91 -0.83
N ASN A 414 15.13 1.75 -0.37
CA ASN A 414 16.55 1.43 -0.39
C ASN A 414 17.16 1.48 -1.80
N LYS A 415 16.41 1.02 -2.81
CA LYS A 415 16.85 1.10 -4.20
C LYS A 415 16.93 2.54 -4.68
N MET A 416 15.92 3.36 -4.36
CA MET A 416 15.90 4.79 -4.69
C MET A 416 17.07 5.54 -4.06
N ASP A 417 17.36 5.27 -2.79
CA ASP A 417 18.49 5.87 -2.08
C ASP A 417 19.82 5.47 -2.74
N GLY A 418 19.96 4.21 -3.14
CA GLY A 418 21.14 3.74 -3.89
C GLY A 418 21.30 4.45 -5.24
N GLU A 419 20.22 4.59 -6.01
CA GLU A 419 20.23 5.32 -7.29
C GLU A 419 20.59 6.81 -7.10
N LEU A 420 20.07 7.45 -6.04
CA LEU A 420 20.39 8.84 -5.71
C LEU A 420 21.86 9.01 -5.29
N GLN A 421 22.40 8.10 -4.49
CA GLN A 421 23.82 8.10 -4.13
C GLN A 421 24.71 7.92 -5.36
N GLN A 422 24.39 6.94 -6.22
CA GLN A 422 25.11 6.72 -7.46
C GLN A 422 25.07 7.97 -8.34
N PHE A 423 23.90 8.58 -8.52
CA PHE A 423 23.75 9.81 -9.31
C PHE A 423 24.60 10.95 -8.74
N ASN A 424 24.63 11.13 -7.41
CA ASN A 424 25.44 12.17 -6.78
C ASN A 424 26.94 11.96 -6.98
N LEU A 425 27.41 10.70 -6.94
CA LEU A 425 28.80 10.35 -7.26
C LEU A 425 29.13 10.66 -8.72
N GLU A 426 28.28 10.24 -9.66
CA GLU A 426 28.44 10.53 -11.09
C GLU A 426 28.42 12.04 -11.36
N ARG A 427 27.55 12.78 -10.69
CA ARG A 427 27.45 14.24 -10.77
C ARG A 427 28.75 14.91 -10.31
N ALA A 428 29.27 14.50 -9.15
CA ALA A 428 30.53 15.04 -8.61
C ALA A 428 31.70 14.74 -9.55
N GLU A 429 31.77 13.52 -10.08
CA GLU A 429 32.85 13.09 -10.97
C GLU A 429 32.82 13.83 -12.31
N ARG A 430 31.64 14.00 -12.91
CA ARG A 430 31.49 14.77 -14.16
C ARG A 430 31.92 16.22 -14.00
N LEU A 431 31.56 16.86 -12.88
CA LEU A 431 31.98 18.23 -12.58
C LEU A 431 33.49 18.31 -12.39
N ARG A 432 34.09 17.36 -11.66
CA ARG A 432 35.54 17.27 -11.44
C ARG A 432 36.29 17.13 -12.76
N MET A 433 35.89 16.16 -13.59
CA MET A 433 36.50 15.91 -14.90
C MET A 433 36.41 17.13 -15.82
N LYS A 434 35.28 17.84 -15.81
CA LYS A 434 35.10 19.05 -16.62
C LYS A 434 36.02 20.18 -16.15
N HIS A 435 36.11 20.41 -14.85
CA HIS A 435 37.00 21.40 -14.27
C HIS A 435 38.47 21.07 -14.54
N GLU A 436 38.89 19.81 -14.37
CA GLU A 436 40.27 19.39 -14.63
C GLU A 436 40.65 19.60 -16.11
N LYS A 437 39.72 19.29 -17.03
CA LYS A 437 39.90 19.55 -18.46
C LYS A 437 40.10 21.05 -18.73
N HIS A 438 39.24 21.91 -18.18
CA HIS A 438 39.34 23.36 -18.34
C HIS A 438 40.65 23.92 -17.79
N SER A 439 41.08 23.46 -16.60
CA SER A 439 42.35 23.85 -16.00
C SER A 439 43.54 23.46 -16.89
N LYS A 440 43.57 22.23 -17.40
CA LYS A 440 44.63 21.76 -18.31
C LYS A 440 44.66 22.53 -19.63
N GLU A 441 43.50 22.85 -20.21
CA GLU A 441 43.41 23.65 -21.43
C GLU A 441 43.93 25.07 -21.22
N LEU A 442 43.61 25.69 -20.07
CA LEU A 442 44.10 27.01 -19.72
C LEU A 442 45.61 27.03 -19.47
N GLU A 443 46.12 26.06 -18.72
CA GLU A 443 47.57 25.89 -18.50
C GLU A 443 48.32 25.67 -19.82
N ALA A 444 47.80 24.81 -20.71
CA ALA A 444 48.40 24.57 -22.02
C ALA A 444 48.44 25.84 -22.87
N PHE A 445 47.35 26.61 -22.90
CA PHE A 445 47.28 27.88 -23.63
C PHE A 445 48.27 28.92 -23.07
N ASP A 446 48.36 29.02 -21.73
CA ASP A 446 49.26 29.96 -21.07
C ASP A 446 50.73 29.56 -21.30
N ASN A 447 51.07 28.28 -21.23
CA ASN A 447 52.40 27.75 -21.54
C ASN A 447 52.80 28.02 -23.01
N GLU A 448 51.88 27.82 -23.96
CA GLU A 448 52.11 28.15 -25.36
C GLU A 448 52.35 29.65 -25.57
N SER A 449 51.60 30.49 -24.85
CA SER A 449 51.75 31.94 -24.90
C SER A 449 53.10 32.40 -24.32
N ILE A 450 53.57 31.75 -23.26
CA ILE A 450 54.90 31.96 -22.68
C ILE A 450 56.00 31.54 -23.66
N ALA A 451 55.83 30.41 -24.36
CA ALA A 451 56.78 29.95 -25.36
C ALA A 451 56.93 30.92 -26.55
N LEU A 452 55.90 31.70 -26.86
CA LEU A 452 55.96 32.79 -27.84
C LEU A 452 56.60 34.09 -27.31
N GLY A 453 57.03 34.11 -26.05
CA GLY A 453 57.70 35.25 -25.42
C GLY A 453 56.77 36.23 -24.69
N PHE A 454 55.49 35.89 -24.49
CA PHE A 454 54.56 36.71 -23.71
C PHE A 454 54.58 36.32 -22.23
N SER A 455 54.64 37.29 -21.33
CA SER A 455 54.59 37.02 -19.89
C SER A 455 53.15 36.75 -19.43
N THR A 456 52.97 35.95 -18.37
CA THR A 456 51.64 35.70 -17.78
C THR A 456 50.94 36.99 -17.37
N LEU A 457 51.68 37.97 -16.83
CA LEU A 457 51.18 39.30 -16.48
C LEU A 457 50.64 40.05 -17.72
N SER A 458 51.36 39.97 -18.85
CA SER A 458 50.90 40.60 -20.08
C SER A 458 49.64 39.95 -20.65
N LEU A 459 49.32 38.69 -20.31
CA LEU A 459 48.12 38.00 -20.79
C LEU A 459 46.89 38.26 -19.91
N THR A 460 47.09 38.59 -18.64
CA THR A 460 46.02 38.92 -17.68
C THR A 460 45.66 40.39 -17.67
N GLU A 461 46.53 41.27 -18.17
CA GLU A 461 46.25 42.69 -18.37
C GLU A 461 45.04 42.93 -19.29
N VAL A 462 44.17 43.85 -18.87
CA VAL A 462 43.02 44.31 -19.66
C VAL A 462 43.52 44.95 -20.96
N SER A 463 42.94 44.56 -22.09
CA SER A 463 43.31 45.15 -23.38
C SER A 463 42.96 46.63 -23.42
N ARG A 464 43.81 47.43 -24.08
CA ARG A 464 43.54 48.85 -24.34
C ARG A 464 42.60 49.07 -25.53
N GLU A 465 42.28 48.02 -26.28
CA GLU A 465 41.29 48.09 -27.35
C GLU A 465 39.88 47.97 -26.75
N THR A 466 39.03 48.97 -26.99
CA THR A 466 37.66 49.03 -26.44
C THR A 466 36.75 48.15 -27.28
N TYR A 467 36.16 47.11 -26.69
CA TYR A 467 35.34 46.14 -27.41
C TYR A 467 33.84 46.46 -27.28
N PRO A 468 33.11 46.67 -28.39
CA PRO A 468 31.67 46.95 -28.34
C PRO A 468 30.80 45.79 -27.78
N ASP A 469 31.30 44.55 -27.79
CA ASP A 469 30.56 43.36 -27.34
C ASP A 469 30.73 43.03 -25.83
N GLU A 470 31.50 43.81 -25.06
CA GLU A 470 31.73 43.56 -23.62
C GLU A 470 30.55 43.98 -22.72
N GLU A 471 29.66 44.89 -23.17
CA GLU A 471 28.57 45.42 -22.33
C GLU A 471 27.47 44.39 -22.01
N GLY A 472 27.32 43.32 -22.81
CA GLY A 472 26.31 42.30 -22.57
C GLY A 472 26.64 41.30 -21.45
N SER A 473 27.92 41.20 -21.04
CA SER A 473 28.39 40.11 -20.18
C SER A 473 28.90 40.55 -18.80
N LEU A 474 29.21 41.84 -18.60
CA LEU A 474 29.74 42.35 -17.32
C LEU A 474 28.68 43.00 -16.42
N SER A 475 27.50 43.36 -16.94
CA SER A 475 26.45 44.03 -16.13
C SER A 475 25.58 43.07 -15.29
N GLY A 476 25.69 41.75 -15.45
CA GLY A 476 24.80 40.78 -14.79
C GLY A 476 25.28 40.21 -13.46
N SER A 477 26.53 40.49 -13.04
CA SER A 477 27.18 39.75 -11.94
C SER A 477 27.53 40.58 -10.70
N MET A 478 26.81 41.68 -10.44
CA MET A 478 27.08 42.57 -9.29
C MET A 478 25.84 42.95 -8.47
N ILE A 479 24.80 42.10 -8.39
CA ILE A 479 23.76 42.23 -7.35
C ILE A 479 23.37 40.85 -6.82
N SER A 480 24.13 40.35 -5.85
CA SER A 480 23.67 39.38 -4.82
C SER A 480 24.64 39.39 -3.64
N LEU A 481 24.78 40.57 -3.04
CA LEU A 481 25.18 40.74 -1.65
C LEU A 481 23.96 41.28 -0.90
N ALA A 482 22.99 40.41 -0.68
CA ALA A 482 21.90 40.66 0.26
C ALA A 482 22.08 39.72 1.45
N HIS A 483 22.54 40.32 2.54
CA HIS A 483 22.47 39.90 3.94
C HIS A 483 21.89 38.51 4.25
N SER A 484 22.77 37.60 4.65
CA SER A 484 22.42 36.46 5.49
C SER A 484 22.02 36.96 6.88
N ASN A 485 20.72 37.08 7.15
CA ASN A 485 20.20 37.12 8.52
C ASN A 485 19.79 35.69 8.91
N SER A 486 20.73 34.94 9.48
CA SER A 486 20.43 33.75 10.27
C SER A 486 20.14 34.20 11.70
N SER A 487 18.87 34.17 12.10
CA SER A 487 18.47 34.24 13.51
C SER A 487 17.52 33.09 13.77
N THR A 488 18.09 31.99 14.25
CA THR A 488 17.37 30.90 14.89
C THR A 488 16.82 31.40 16.22
N SER A 489 15.50 31.47 16.36
CA SER A 489 14.84 31.52 17.66
C SER A 489 13.59 30.63 17.63
N PHE A 490 13.54 29.72 18.59
CA PHE A 490 12.46 28.76 18.83
C PHE A 490 11.11 29.48 19.07
N PRO A 491 9.95 28.90 18.70
CA PRO A 491 8.69 29.33 19.27
C PRO A 491 8.45 28.61 20.59
N ALA A 492 8.33 29.39 21.67
CA ALA A 492 7.63 28.99 22.88
C ALA A 492 6.14 29.33 22.73
N GLY A 493 5.29 28.37 23.10
CA GLY A 493 3.83 28.29 23.11
C GLY A 493 2.94 29.54 23.00
N SER A 494 1.83 29.38 22.26
CA SER A 494 0.47 29.36 22.81
C SER A 494 -0.58 29.13 21.72
N LEU A 495 -1.21 27.96 21.73
CA LEU A 495 -2.66 27.70 21.79
C LEU A 495 -2.97 26.23 21.48
#